data_AF-A0A7Y6PVK5-F1
#
_entry.id   AF-A0A7Y6PVK5-F1
#
_cell.length_a   1.000
_cell.length_b   1.000
_cell.length_c   1.000
_cell.angle_alpha   90.00
_cell.angle_beta   90.00
_cell.angle_gamma   90.00
#
_symmetry.space_group_name_H-M   'P 1'
#
loop_
_entity.id
_entity.type
_entity.pdbx_description
1 polymer ?
#
loop_
_entity_poly.entity_id
_entity_poly.type
_entity_poly.pdbx_seq_one_letter_code
_entity_poly.pdbx_strand_id
1 'polypeptide(L)'
;ASLASTMSAGNNHRGNMFDVTAVNTIVITGFDAHPMGNTTIEIYYKPGSYAGSETNSAAWTFIGSAAVAAQPFGTPTPVPVPVNVTIPAGQTYSFYVTSKDTTIGLNYSNGSNEGGVFTSDANMQFREGVGLEYPFTAGTGGLFRPRIWNGIIHYFVPAPDSTLSSRVSYTGGRSNGVMFDLVANSDVLLRDRFDLELTSGAHDVDVYFRRGSFVGHEASVDGWERVGSTSVTSLGNGVVTSIPLIDQIFMSAGETIGIYVDTGVMSPGLRTDGGGNVGDTAVSTAELTMQVGRANGGLFGTAGAPANVRGVLAYPVCTVQP
;
A
#
# COMPACT_ATOMS: atom_id res chain seq x y z
N ALA A 1 -14.89 1.53 10.69
CA ALA A 1 -15.70 0.29 10.76
C ALA A 1 -15.00 -0.69 11.70
N SER A 2 -15.70 -1.73 12.16
CA SER A 2 -15.12 -2.73 13.05
C SER A 2 -15.75 -4.10 12.82
N LEU A 3 -14.94 -5.16 12.92
CA LEU A 3 -15.41 -6.55 12.90
C LEU A 3 -15.03 -7.22 14.23
N ALA A 4 -16.04 -7.57 15.03
CA ALA A 4 -15.85 -8.29 16.28
C ALA A 4 -15.78 -9.80 16.03
N SER A 5 -14.84 -10.50 16.68
CA SER A 5 -14.82 -11.97 16.69
C SER A 5 -15.80 -12.50 17.74
N THR A 6 -15.31 -12.90 18.91
CA THR A 6 -16.08 -13.30 20.08
C THR A 6 -15.33 -12.90 21.34
N MET A 7 -16.04 -12.88 22.47
CA MET A 7 -15.44 -12.75 23.81
C MET A 7 -15.76 -13.94 24.72
N SER A 8 -16.15 -15.08 24.14
CA SER A 8 -16.49 -16.29 24.90
C SER A 8 -15.33 -16.86 25.72
N ALA A 9 -14.09 -16.58 25.34
CA ALA A 9 -12.88 -17.13 25.98
C ALA A 9 -12.96 -18.67 26.09
N GLY A 10 -12.60 -19.22 27.25
CA GLY A 10 -12.58 -20.66 27.53
C GLY A 10 -11.19 -21.28 27.45
N ASN A 11 -10.20 -20.54 26.92
CA ASN A 11 -8.80 -20.93 26.95
C ASN A 11 -7.91 -19.67 26.81
N ASN A 12 -6.60 -19.80 27.03
CA ASN A 12 -5.67 -18.67 26.94
C ASN A 12 -4.25 -19.12 26.62
N HIS A 13 -3.48 -18.17 26.12
CA HIS A 13 -2.02 -18.25 25.99
C HIS A 13 -1.47 -16.85 25.73
N ARG A 14 -0.15 -16.69 25.61
CA ARG A 14 0.46 -15.35 25.49
C ARG A 14 -0.01 -14.61 24.24
N GLY A 15 -0.23 -15.28 23.12
CA GLY A 15 -0.82 -14.63 21.95
C GLY A 15 -1.53 -15.57 20.98
N ASN A 16 -2.04 -14.97 19.91
CA ASN A 16 -2.67 -15.66 18.79
C ASN A 16 -2.14 -15.14 17.45
N MET A 17 -1.89 -16.04 16.51
CA MET A 17 -1.72 -15.72 15.09
C MET A 17 -3.01 -16.02 14.35
N PHE A 18 -3.45 -15.15 13.46
CA PHE A 18 -4.65 -15.34 12.66
C PHE A 18 -4.55 -14.61 11.32
N ASP A 19 -5.42 -14.99 10.39
CA ASP A 19 -5.48 -14.42 9.04
C ASP A 19 -6.68 -13.49 8.87
N VAL A 20 -6.47 -12.43 8.09
CA VAL A 20 -7.50 -11.52 7.59
C VAL A 20 -7.43 -11.51 6.06
N THR A 21 -8.52 -11.91 5.41
CA THR A 21 -8.66 -11.83 3.94
C THR A 21 -9.53 -10.63 3.58
N ALA A 22 -9.00 -9.72 2.78
CA ALA A 22 -9.74 -8.55 2.30
C ALA A 22 -10.62 -8.92 1.09
N VAL A 23 -11.89 -8.53 1.13
CA VAL A 23 -12.81 -8.55 -0.02
C VAL A 23 -12.67 -7.26 -0.83
N ASN A 24 -12.70 -6.12 -0.14
CA ASN A 24 -12.32 -4.81 -0.66
C ASN A 24 -10.99 -4.39 -0.02
N THR A 25 -10.23 -3.49 -0.65
CA THR A 25 -9.05 -2.91 0.01
C THR A 25 -9.48 -2.29 1.33
N ILE A 26 -8.76 -2.60 2.39
CA ILE A 26 -9.00 -2.07 3.74
C ILE A 26 -7.68 -1.62 4.37
N VAL A 27 -7.78 -0.70 5.32
CA VAL A 27 -6.67 -0.33 6.20
C VAL A 27 -7.03 -0.74 7.61
N ILE A 28 -6.26 -1.66 8.20
CA ILE A 28 -6.37 -2.02 9.61
C ILE A 28 -5.78 -0.88 10.44
N THR A 29 -6.58 -0.32 11.34
CA THR A 29 -6.18 0.82 12.16
C THR A 29 -5.80 0.43 13.58
N GLY A 30 -6.36 -0.67 14.10
CA GLY A 30 -6.12 -1.11 15.47
C GLY A 30 -6.83 -2.40 15.83
N PHE A 31 -6.57 -2.86 17.05
CA PHE A 31 -7.20 -4.04 17.62
C PHE A 31 -7.63 -3.76 19.06
N ASP A 32 -8.75 -4.35 19.47
CA ASP A 32 -9.05 -4.59 20.88
C ASP A 32 -8.74 -6.05 21.20
N ALA A 33 -8.07 -6.32 22.32
CA ALA A 33 -7.72 -7.66 22.77
C ALA A 33 -8.50 -8.07 24.03
N HIS A 34 -8.34 -9.32 24.46
CA HIS A 34 -8.97 -9.85 25.67
C HIS A 34 -7.93 -10.38 26.68
N PRO A 35 -7.06 -9.53 27.25
CA PRO A 35 -6.05 -9.95 28.23
C PRO A 35 -6.66 -10.41 29.56
N MET A 36 -5.99 -11.31 30.27
CA MET A 36 -6.39 -11.79 31.61
C MET A 36 -5.97 -10.84 32.75
N GLY A 37 -5.16 -9.83 32.45
CA GLY A 37 -4.65 -8.85 33.39
C GLY A 37 -3.89 -7.75 32.68
N ASN A 38 -3.46 -6.72 33.41
CA ASN A 38 -2.66 -5.64 32.82
C ASN A 38 -1.38 -6.21 32.21
N THR A 39 -1.09 -5.83 30.97
CA THR A 39 0.07 -6.33 30.24
C THR A 39 0.54 -5.30 29.21
N THR A 40 1.69 -5.56 28.58
CA THR A 40 2.12 -4.89 27.36
C THR A 40 1.79 -5.79 26.17
N ILE A 41 0.99 -5.29 25.24
CA ILE A 41 0.66 -6.01 24.01
C ILE A 41 1.62 -5.58 22.91
N GLU A 42 2.13 -6.56 22.17
CA GLU A 42 2.90 -6.39 20.93
C GLU A 42 2.07 -6.88 19.74
N ILE A 43 2.17 -6.16 18.62
CA ILE A 43 1.47 -6.46 17.38
C ILE A 43 2.48 -6.61 16.25
N TYR A 44 2.34 -7.68 15.49
CA TYR A 44 3.13 -7.96 14.30
C TYR A 44 2.21 -8.30 13.13
N TYR A 45 2.69 -8.09 11.91
CA TYR A 45 1.99 -8.53 10.71
C TYR A 45 2.91 -9.17 9.68
N LYS A 46 2.33 -9.92 8.75
CA LYS A 46 2.99 -10.32 7.49
C LYS A 46 2.00 -10.38 6.33
N PRO A 47 2.45 -10.09 5.09
CA PRO A 47 1.70 -10.45 3.89
C PRO A 47 1.60 -11.97 3.72
N GLY A 48 0.43 -12.45 3.27
CA GLY A 48 0.12 -13.89 3.16
C GLY A 48 -0.13 -14.57 4.51
N SER A 49 -0.63 -15.80 4.51
CA SER A 49 -1.01 -16.57 5.73
C SER A 49 0.13 -16.82 6.72
N TYR A 50 -0.17 -16.94 8.02
CA TYR A 50 0.83 -17.20 9.06
C TYR A 50 1.38 -18.63 8.99
N ALA A 51 0.67 -19.54 8.32
CA ALA A 51 1.04 -20.95 8.22
C ALA A 51 2.44 -21.12 7.62
N GLY A 52 3.29 -21.88 8.30
CA GLY A 52 4.71 -22.08 7.97
C GLY A 52 5.64 -20.98 8.50
N SER A 53 5.11 -19.95 9.15
CA SER A 53 5.88 -18.84 9.76
C SER A 53 5.69 -18.74 11.27
N GLU A 54 5.09 -19.75 11.91
CA GLU A 54 4.66 -19.70 13.32
C GLU A 54 5.82 -19.52 14.30
N THR A 55 7.00 -20.06 13.95
CA THR A 55 8.22 -20.03 14.77
C THR A 55 9.31 -19.11 14.19
N ASN A 56 9.07 -18.48 13.04
CA ASN A 56 10.05 -17.69 12.33
C ASN A 56 9.77 -16.19 12.51
N SER A 57 10.32 -15.57 13.55
CA SER A 57 10.14 -14.13 13.80
C SER A 57 10.64 -13.23 12.66
N ALA A 58 11.64 -13.67 11.88
CA ALA A 58 12.17 -12.89 10.76
C ALA A 58 11.19 -12.76 9.59
N ALA A 59 10.14 -13.59 9.54
CA ALA A 59 9.08 -13.48 8.53
C ALA A 59 8.02 -12.42 8.87
N TRP A 60 8.08 -11.82 10.06
CA TRP A 60 7.08 -10.89 10.58
C TRP A 60 7.66 -9.48 10.73
N THR A 61 6.82 -8.49 10.47
CA THR A 61 7.13 -7.08 10.70
C THR A 61 6.49 -6.63 12.00
N PHE A 62 7.28 -6.06 12.92
CA PHE A 62 6.79 -5.47 14.15
C PHE A 62 6.09 -4.15 13.87
N ILE A 63 4.86 -3.99 14.36
CA ILE A 63 4.06 -2.75 14.21
C ILE A 63 4.33 -1.83 15.39
N GLY A 64 4.20 -2.36 16.61
CA GLY A 64 4.32 -1.56 17.81
C GLY A 64 3.93 -2.32 19.07
N SER A 65 4.13 -1.65 20.20
CA SER A 65 3.82 -2.17 21.53
C SER A 65 3.18 -1.11 22.40
N ALA A 66 2.21 -1.49 23.23
CA ALA A 66 1.63 -0.58 24.22
C ALA A 66 1.20 -1.31 25.50
N ALA A 67 1.32 -0.62 26.63
CA ALA A 67 0.74 -1.06 27.89
C ALA A 67 -0.78 -0.90 27.85
N VAL A 68 -1.51 -1.91 28.34
CA VAL A 68 -2.97 -1.90 28.41
C VAL A 68 -3.43 -2.21 29.84
N ALA A 69 -4.46 -1.50 30.28
CA ALA A 69 -5.22 -1.85 31.47
C ALA A 69 -6.35 -2.80 31.06
N ALA A 70 -6.33 -4.03 31.56
CA ALA A 70 -7.30 -5.05 31.18
C ALA A 70 -8.71 -4.63 31.60
N GLN A 71 -9.64 -4.69 30.66
CA GLN A 71 -11.07 -4.52 30.94
C GLN A 71 -11.65 -5.79 31.60
N PRO A 72 -12.80 -5.68 32.27
CA PRO A 72 -13.46 -6.84 32.88
C PRO A 72 -13.65 -7.98 31.88
N PHE A 73 -13.54 -9.21 32.35
CA PHE A 73 -13.72 -10.40 31.52
C PHE A 73 -15.01 -10.32 30.67
N GLY A 74 -14.88 -10.65 29.38
CA GLY A 74 -15.95 -10.52 28.39
C GLY A 74 -16.00 -9.15 27.71
N THR A 75 -15.18 -8.18 28.13
CA THR A 75 -15.12 -6.83 27.56
C THR A 75 -13.83 -6.63 26.75
N PRO A 76 -13.91 -6.09 25.51
CA PRO A 76 -12.75 -5.73 24.72
C PRO A 76 -11.88 -4.68 25.41
N THR A 77 -10.56 -4.91 25.38
CA THR A 77 -9.54 -3.96 25.86
C THR A 77 -8.86 -3.31 24.66
N PRO A 78 -9.06 -1.99 24.43
CA PRO A 78 -8.38 -1.29 23.36
C PRO A 78 -6.85 -1.36 23.48
N VAL A 79 -6.19 -1.67 22.38
CA VAL A 79 -4.73 -1.67 22.29
C VAL A 79 -4.29 -0.38 21.59
N PRO A 80 -3.67 0.59 22.28
CA PRO A 80 -3.34 1.90 21.69
C PRO A 80 -2.05 1.82 20.85
N VAL A 81 -2.06 0.95 19.83
CA VAL A 81 -1.02 0.81 18.82
C VAL A 81 -1.64 1.15 17.47
N PRO A 82 -1.21 2.24 16.79
CA PRO A 82 -1.68 2.54 15.44
C PRO A 82 -1.12 1.51 14.46
N VAL A 83 -2.01 0.75 13.79
CA VAL A 83 -1.59 -0.36 12.93
C VAL A 83 -1.23 0.11 11.51
N ASN A 84 -2.12 0.88 10.87
CA ASN A 84 -1.91 1.46 9.54
C ASN A 84 -1.45 0.46 8.46
N VAL A 85 -1.95 -0.78 8.51
CA VAL A 85 -1.62 -1.82 7.53
C VAL A 85 -2.72 -1.91 6.48
N THR A 86 -2.37 -1.60 5.23
CA THR A 86 -3.26 -1.78 4.08
C THR A 86 -3.25 -3.25 3.63
N ILE A 87 -4.43 -3.84 3.50
CA ILE A 87 -4.64 -5.16 2.90
C ILE A 87 -5.38 -4.93 1.57
N PRO A 88 -4.70 -5.12 0.41
CA PRO A 88 -5.34 -4.97 -0.89
C PRO A 88 -6.50 -5.96 -1.08
N ALA A 89 -7.51 -5.57 -1.87
CA ALA A 89 -8.62 -6.45 -2.23
C ALA A 89 -8.14 -7.82 -2.74
N GLY A 90 -8.73 -8.90 -2.23
CA GLY A 90 -8.38 -10.28 -2.57
C GLY A 90 -7.12 -10.82 -1.88
N GLN A 91 -6.34 -9.99 -1.17
CA GLN A 91 -5.14 -10.42 -0.47
C GLN A 91 -5.46 -10.88 0.96
N THR A 92 -4.59 -11.75 1.49
CA THR A 92 -4.62 -12.19 2.89
C THR A 92 -3.37 -11.72 3.59
N TYR A 93 -3.54 -11.13 4.77
CA TYR A 93 -2.46 -10.73 5.66
C TYR A 93 -2.70 -11.39 7.02
N SER A 94 -1.62 -11.65 7.75
CA SER A 94 -1.70 -12.26 9.07
C SER A 94 -1.26 -11.30 10.13
N PHE A 95 -1.82 -11.46 11.33
CA PHE A 95 -1.45 -10.70 12.51
C PHE A 95 -1.10 -11.63 13.66
N TYR A 96 -0.11 -11.21 14.46
CA TYR A 96 0.16 -11.78 15.77
C TYR A 96 -0.10 -10.71 16.82
N VAL A 97 -1.07 -10.96 17.69
CA VAL A 97 -1.39 -10.12 18.84
C VAL A 97 -1.01 -10.90 20.08
N THR A 98 -0.10 -10.34 20.89
CA THR A 98 0.52 -11.08 21.99
C THR A 98 0.79 -10.22 23.22
N SER A 99 0.72 -10.84 24.39
CA SER A 99 1.23 -10.32 25.65
C SER A 99 2.74 -10.54 25.70
N LYS A 100 3.51 -9.46 25.88
CA LYS A 100 4.94 -9.51 26.19
C LYS A 100 5.21 -10.01 27.61
N ASP A 101 4.26 -9.77 28.52
CA ASP A 101 4.34 -10.32 29.87
C ASP A 101 4.06 -11.82 29.81
N THR A 102 5.10 -12.62 30.06
CA THR A 102 5.02 -14.07 30.05
C THR A 102 4.21 -14.63 31.21
N THR A 103 3.73 -13.83 32.15
CA THR A 103 2.82 -14.27 33.22
C THR A 103 1.34 -14.00 32.90
N ILE A 104 1.05 -13.20 31.86
CA ILE A 104 -0.31 -12.80 31.49
C ILE A 104 -0.69 -13.40 30.14
N GLY A 105 -1.79 -14.17 30.12
CA GLY A 105 -2.38 -14.70 28.90
C GLY A 105 -3.36 -13.73 28.24
N LEU A 106 -3.54 -13.87 26.94
CA LEU A 106 -4.67 -13.38 26.18
C LEU A 106 -5.70 -14.50 26.06
N ASN A 107 -6.95 -14.19 26.40
CA ASN A 107 -8.07 -15.12 26.24
C ASN A 107 -8.33 -15.35 24.75
N TYR A 108 -8.62 -16.59 24.41
CA TYR A 108 -9.11 -17.00 23.09
C TYR A 108 -10.13 -18.12 23.25
N SER A 109 -10.82 -18.46 22.17
CA SER A 109 -11.73 -19.61 22.15
C SER A 109 -11.12 -20.78 21.37
N ASN A 110 -11.55 -22.00 21.68
CA ASN A 110 -11.16 -23.17 20.88
C ASN A 110 -11.84 -23.05 19.51
N GLY A 111 -11.06 -23.13 18.44
CA GLY A 111 -11.57 -23.13 17.08
C GLY A 111 -12.17 -24.47 16.68
N SER A 112 -12.67 -24.51 15.45
CA SER A 112 -13.22 -25.71 14.81
C SER A 112 -12.52 -26.06 13.50
N ASN A 113 -11.94 -25.08 12.80
CA ASN A 113 -11.33 -25.26 11.50
C ASN A 113 -10.28 -24.18 11.25
N GLU A 114 -9.01 -24.53 11.41
CA GLU A 114 -7.90 -23.59 11.21
C GLU A 114 -7.89 -23.00 9.80
N GLY A 115 -7.73 -21.68 9.69
CA GLY A 115 -7.81 -20.96 8.41
C GLY A 115 -9.23 -20.85 7.84
N GLY A 116 -10.23 -21.49 8.46
CA GLY A 116 -11.65 -21.31 8.15
C GLY A 116 -12.14 -19.93 8.55
N VAL A 117 -13.13 -19.39 7.84
CA VAL A 117 -13.76 -18.10 8.18
C VAL A 117 -14.58 -18.27 9.47
N PHE A 118 -14.23 -17.50 10.49
CA PHE A 118 -15.00 -17.44 11.74
C PHE A 118 -16.10 -16.38 11.66
N THR A 119 -15.76 -15.17 11.19
CA THR A 119 -16.72 -14.09 10.94
C THR A 119 -16.28 -13.24 9.75
N SER A 120 -17.23 -12.51 9.16
CA SER A 120 -16.98 -11.66 8.00
C SER A 120 -18.01 -10.55 7.89
N ASP A 121 -17.66 -9.51 7.14
CA ASP A 121 -18.59 -8.51 6.62
C ASP A 121 -18.39 -8.35 5.10
N ALA A 122 -18.93 -7.27 4.53
CA ALA A 122 -18.83 -6.98 3.09
C ALA A 122 -17.40 -6.65 2.62
N ASN A 123 -16.48 -6.34 3.54
CA ASN A 123 -15.13 -5.85 3.23
C ASN A 123 -14.03 -6.84 3.61
N MET A 124 -14.24 -7.70 4.59
CA MET A 124 -13.21 -8.64 5.03
C MET A 124 -13.75 -9.92 5.68
N GLN A 125 -12.89 -10.93 5.75
CA GLN A 125 -13.08 -12.18 6.46
C GLN A 125 -11.98 -12.33 7.53
N PHE A 126 -12.39 -12.59 8.77
CA PHE A 126 -11.51 -13.02 9.84
C PHE A 126 -11.50 -14.55 9.92
N ARG A 127 -10.31 -15.14 9.94
CA ARG A 127 -10.11 -16.59 9.89
C ARG A 127 -9.48 -17.13 11.17
N GLU A 128 -9.89 -18.34 11.54
CA GLU A 128 -9.36 -19.02 12.72
C GLU A 128 -7.85 -19.23 12.61
N GLY A 129 -7.21 -19.16 13.76
CA GLY A 129 -5.78 -19.06 13.93
C GLY A 129 -5.18 -20.15 14.82
N VAL A 130 -4.07 -19.79 15.45
CA VAL A 130 -3.37 -20.60 16.46
C VAL A 130 -3.12 -19.77 17.72
N GLY A 131 -2.99 -20.45 18.86
CA GLY A 131 -2.46 -19.88 20.11
C GLY A 131 -1.02 -20.34 20.31
N LEU A 132 -0.17 -19.52 20.92
CA LEU A 132 1.26 -19.80 21.05
C LEU A 132 1.96 -19.03 22.17
N GLU A 133 3.11 -19.54 22.62
CA GLU A 133 3.93 -18.89 23.66
C GLU A 133 4.60 -17.63 23.12
N TYR A 134 4.83 -16.67 24.02
CA TYR A 134 5.61 -15.47 23.71
C TYR A 134 7.10 -15.69 24.04
N PRO A 135 8.01 -15.16 23.21
CA PRO A 135 7.80 -14.80 21.80
C PRO A 135 7.86 -16.06 20.93
N PHE A 136 6.94 -16.15 19.96
CA PHE A 136 6.91 -17.15 18.87
C PHE A 136 7.41 -18.55 19.25
N THR A 137 6.75 -19.06 20.30
CA THR A 137 6.83 -20.40 20.87
C THR A 137 8.02 -20.72 21.79
N ALA A 138 8.72 -19.70 22.31
CA ALA A 138 9.58 -19.79 23.51
C ALA A 138 10.55 -21.01 23.59
N GLY A 139 11.14 -21.40 22.45
CA GLY A 139 12.08 -22.52 22.36
C GLY A 139 11.44 -23.92 22.41
N THR A 140 10.11 -24.01 22.48
CA THR A 140 9.37 -25.28 22.56
C THR A 140 8.70 -25.68 21.25
N GLY A 141 8.42 -24.72 20.35
CA GLY A 141 7.63 -24.97 19.14
C GLY A 141 6.14 -25.27 19.41
N GLY A 142 5.68 -25.10 20.66
CA GLY A 142 4.31 -25.44 21.08
C GLY A 142 3.27 -24.53 20.42
N LEU A 143 2.41 -25.13 19.60
CA LEU A 143 1.27 -24.48 18.96
C LEU A 143 -0.04 -25.11 19.42
N PHE A 144 -1.04 -24.27 19.67
CA PHE A 144 -2.39 -24.68 20.01
C PHE A 144 -3.30 -24.36 18.83
N ARG A 145 -3.87 -25.40 18.22
CA ARG A 145 -4.65 -25.28 16.99
C ARG A 145 -5.97 -26.07 17.11
N PRO A 146 -7.04 -25.68 16.39
CA PRO A 146 -7.33 -24.32 15.92
C PRO A 146 -7.74 -23.41 17.09
N ARG A 147 -7.51 -22.10 16.99
CA ARG A 147 -7.93 -21.10 18.00
C ARG A 147 -8.58 -19.88 17.36
N ILE A 148 -9.65 -19.39 17.97
CA ILE A 148 -10.30 -18.14 17.59
C ILE A 148 -9.75 -17.05 18.50
N TRP A 149 -9.04 -16.08 17.93
CA TRP A 149 -8.64 -14.88 18.67
C TRP A 149 -9.87 -14.08 19.11
N ASN A 150 -9.86 -13.60 20.36
CA ASN A 150 -10.98 -12.88 20.95
C ASN A 150 -10.69 -11.39 21.02
N GLY A 151 -11.42 -10.60 20.25
CA GLY A 151 -11.20 -9.17 20.16
C GLY A 151 -12.02 -8.50 19.06
N ILE A 152 -11.64 -7.26 18.75
CA ILE A 152 -12.25 -6.44 17.70
C ILE A 152 -11.16 -5.97 16.75
N ILE A 153 -11.41 -6.11 15.45
CA ILE A 153 -10.56 -5.59 14.38
C ILE A 153 -11.13 -4.25 13.92
N HIS A 154 -10.38 -3.16 14.10
CA HIS A 154 -10.76 -1.83 13.63
C HIS A 154 -10.14 -1.54 12.27
N TYR A 155 -10.96 -1.05 11.35
CA TYR A 155 -10.52 -0.79 9.98
C TYR A 155 -11.35 0.30 9.29
N PHE A 156 -10.87 0.81 8.17
CA PHE A 156 -11.69 1.56 7.22
C PHE A 156 -11.44 1.09 5.78
N VAL A 157 -12.43 1.32 4.93
CA VAL A 157 -12.29 1.18 3.48
C VAL A 157 -11.79 2.53 2.97
N PRO A 158 -10.58 2.64 2.41
CA PRO A 158 -10.11 3.89 1.83
C PRO A 158 -11.05 4.29 0.69
N ALA A 159 -11.26 5.61 0.52
CA ALA A 159 -11.92 6.09 -0.67
C ALA A 159 -11.15 5.61 -1.91
N PRO A 160 -11.84 5.32 -3.04
CA PRO A 160 -11.14 5.04 -4.28
C PRO A 160 -10.24 6.22 -4.61
N ASP A 161 -9.02 5.92 -5.07
CA ASP A 161 -8.07 6.94 -5.45
C ASP A 161 -8.66 7.82 -6.57
N SER A 162 -8.45 9.13 -6.45
CA SER A 162 -8.70 10.06 -7.56
C SER A 162 -7.78 9.72 -8.72
N THR A 163 -8.20 10.05 -9.94
CA THR A 163 -7.39 9.82 -11.13
C THR A 163 -7.22 11.07 -11.96
N LEU A 164 -6.01 11.28 -12.47
CA LEU A 164 -5.67 12.32 -13.43
C LEU A 164 -5.29 11.63 -14.73
N SER A 165 -6.09 11.83 -15.78
CA SER A 165 -5.96 11.13 -17.05
C SER A 165 -5.61 12.10 -18.17
N SER A 166 -4.40 12.00 -18.71
CA SER A 166 -3.94 12.77 -19.86
C SER A 166 -4.18 11.97 -21.15
N ARG A 167 -5.23 12.31 -21.91
CA ARG A 167 -5.44 11.78 -23.27
C ARG A 167 -5.84 12.91 -24.21
N VAL A 168 -4.97 13.33 -25.13
CA VAL A 168 -5.28 14.41 -26.09
C VAL A 168 -4.90 14.02 -27.54
N SER A 169 -5.87 13.40 -28.23
CA SER A 169 -6.03 13.32 -29.71
C SER A 169 -4.97 12.59 -30.57
N TYR A 170 -5.41 12.10 -31.73
CA TYR A 170 -4.79 11.01 -32.52
C TYR A 170 -3.54 11.35 -33.37
N THR A 171 -2.99 12.55 -33.27
CA THR A 171 -1.75 12.94 -33.97
C THR A 171 -0.53 12.86 -33.04
N GLY A 172 -0.46 11.80 -32.23
CA GLY A 172 0.54 11.64 -31.18
C GLY A 172 1.91 11.19 -31.67
N GLY A 173 2.95 11.60 -30.96
CA GLY A 173 4.34 11.20 -31.15
C GLY A 173 4.70 9.92 -30.40
N ARG A 174 5.99 9.58 -30.44
CA ARG A 174 6.59 8.53 -29.61
C ARG A 174 7.91 9.04 -29.05
N SER A 175 8.24 8.65 -27.83
CA SER A 175 9.54 8.93 -27.24
C SER A 175 10.00 7.79 -26.37
N ASN A 176 11.31 7.76 -26.11
CA ASN A 176 11.91 6.85 -25.14
C ASN A 176 11.62 7.34 -23.72
N GLY A 177 11.67 8.67 -23.51
CA GLY A 177 11.41 9.31 -22.24
C GLY A 177 10.41 10.46 -22.35
N VAL A 178 9.73 10.79 -21.24
CA VAL A 178 8.93 12.01 -21.09
C VAL A 178 9.11 12.57 -19.69
N MET A 179 9.48 13.84 -19.61
CA MET A 179 9.54 14.60 -18.36
C MET A 179 8.36 15.57 -18.30
N PHE A 180 7.72 15.70 -17.15
CA PHE A 180 6.60 16.64 -16.96
C PHE A 180 6.48 17.03 -15.49
N ASP A 181 5.79 18.14 -15.22
CA ASP A 181 5.56 18.59 -13.84
C ASP A 181 4.16 18.22 -13.37
N LEU A 182 4.07 17.87 -12.09
CA LEU A 182 2.84 17.77 -11.33
C LEU A 182 2.78 18.90 -10.31
N VAL A 183 1.65 19.59 -10.25
CA VAL A 183 1.37 20.65 -9.28
C VAL A 183 0.21 20.22 -8.40
N ALA A 184 0.46 20.07 -7.10
CA ALA A 184 -0.55 19.73 -6.12
C ALA A 184 -1.42 20.95 -5.82
N ASN A 185 -2.72 20.84 -6.06
CA ASN A 185 -3.72 21.83 -5.65
C ASN A 185 -4.28 21.50 -4.24
N SER A 186 -4.02 20.29 -3.74
CA SER A 186 -4.33 19.81 -2.40
C SER A 186 -3.24 18.82 -1.95
N ASP A 187 -3.20 18.47 -0.67
CA ASP A 187 -2.31 17.41 -0.20
C ASP A 187 -2.70 16.08 -0.86
N VAL A 188 -1.76 15.43 -1.53
CA VAL A 188 -1.98 14.16 -2.24
C VAL A 188 -0.82 13.20 -2.00
N LEU A 189 -1.12 11.90 -2.09
CA LEU A 189 -0.10 10.85 -2.04
C LEU A 189 -0.12 10.11 -3.37
N LEU A 190 0.92 10.24 -4.18
CA LEU A 190 1.05 9.40 -5.38
C LEU A 190 1.47 8.01 -4.93
N ARG A 191 0.71 6.98 -5.32
CA ARG A 191 0.98 5.59 -4.92
C ARG A 191 0.46 4.60 -5.94
N ASP A 192 0.78 3.33 -5.70
CA ASP A 192 0.27 2.13 -6.35
C ASP A 192 0.66 1.98 -7.84
N ARG A 193 0.25 2.91 -8.71
CA ARG A 193 0.52 2.80 -10.15
C ARG A 193 0.47 4.10 -10.93
N PHE A 194 1.26 4.14 -11.99
CA PHE A 194 1.16 5.12 -13.06
C PHE A 194 0.87 4.36 -14.36
N ASP A 195 -0.38 4.33 -14.80
CA ASP A 195 -0.74 3.56 -15.98
C ASP A 195 -0.37 4.37 -17.24
N LEU A 196 0.40 3.77 -18.15
CA LEU A 196 0.95 4.46 -19.33
C LEU A 196 0.48 3.82 -20.64
N GLU A 197 0.19 4.64 -21.64
CA GLU A 197 -0.01 4.12 -22.99
C GLU A 197 1.35 3.86 -23.66
N LEU A 198 1.68 2.59 -23.86
CA LEU A 198 2.94 2.15 -24.43
C LEU A 198 2.78 1.66 -25.88
N THR A 199 3.85 1.73 -26.67
CA THR A 199 3.92 1.03 -27.95
C THR A 199 3.86 -0.48 -27.73
N SER A 200 3.48 -1.25 -28.75
CA SER A 200 3.37 -2.71 -28.63
C SER A 200 4.73 -3.35 -28.36
N GLY A 201 4.81 -4.26 -27.39
CA GLY A 201 6.05 -4.95 -27.02
C GLY A 201 6.24 -5.01 -25.51
N ALA A 202 7.33 -5.64 -25.11
CA ALA A 202 7.83 -5.57 -23.74
C ALA A 202 8.71 -4.32 -23.58
N HIS A 203 8.56 -3.63 -22.46
CA HIS A 203 9.32 -2.42 -22.13
C HIS A 203 9.81 -2.50 -20.70
N ASP A 204 11.06 -2.10 -20.48
CA ASP A 204 11.58 -1.80 -19.17
C ASP A 204 11.27 -0.33 -18.87
N VAL A 205 10.48 -0.09 -17.83
CA VAL A 205 10.00 1.24 -17.45
C VAL A 205 10.71 1.67 -16.19
N ASP A 206 11.40 2.80 -16.27
CA ASP A 206 11.96 3.51 -15.13
C ASP A 206 11.15 4.76 -14.83
N VAL A 207 10.89 5.01 -13.55
CA VAL A 207 10.25 6.24 -13.09
C VAL A 207 11.17 6.93 -12.10
N TYR A 208 11.42 8.21 -12.35
CA TYR A 208 12.15 9.10 -11.46
C TYR A 208 11.25 10.25 -11.06
N PHE A 209 11.51 10.81 -9.88
CA PHE A 209 10.90 12.06 -9.44
C PHE A 209 11.95 13.02 -8.92
N ARG A 210 11.59 14.30 -8.87
CA ARG A 210 12.36 15.32 -8.16
C ARG A 210 11.45 16.36 -7.56
N ARG A 211 11.89 16.95 -6.44
CA ARG A 211 11.23 18.11 -5.85
C ARG A 211 11.52 19.35 -6.69
N GLY A 212 10.49 20.11 -7.06
CA GLY A 212 10.57 21.22 -8.02
C GLY A 212 10.45 20.80 -9.49
N SER A 213 10.39 21.79 -10.38
CA SER A 213 10.11 21.60 -11.82
C SER A 213 11.24 20.92 -12.59
N PHE A 214 10.94 19.96 -13.47
CA PHE A 214 11.92 19.27 -14.31
C PHE A 214 12.76 20.20 -15.21
N VAL A 215 12.28 21.42 -15.48
CA VAL A 215 12.92 22.39 -16.37
C VAL A 215 14.33 22.73 -15.89
N GLY A 216 15.33 22.58 -16.78
CA GLY A 216 16.74 22.78 -16.47
C GLY A 216 17.46 21.54 -15.91
N HIS A 217 16.74 20.43 -15.71
CA HIS A 217 17.26 19.16 -15.19
C HIS A 217 17.05 17.99 -16.16
N GLU A 218 16.95 18.26 -17.47
CA GLU A 218 16.56 17.27 -18.47
C GLU A 218 17.68 16.33 -18.92
N ALA A 219 18.93 16.75 -18.72
CA ALA A 219 20.12 16.11 -19.29
C ALA A 219 21.02 15.43 -18.24
N SER A 220 20.62 15.42 -16.97
CA SER A 220 21.36 14.73 -15.91
C SER A 220 20.40 14.09 -14.91
N VAL A 221 20.82 12.95 -14.36
CA VAL A 221 20.16 12.29 -13.23
C VAL A 221 20.34 13.07 -11.93
N ASP A 222 21.26 14.03 -11.88
CA ASP A 222 21.53 14.80 -10.66
C ASP A 222 20.29 15.56 -10.19
N GLY A 223 19.89 15.29 -8.94
CA GLY A 223 18.69 15.85 -8.33
C GLY A 223 17.39 15.09 -8.64
N TRP A 224 17.48 13.95 -9.32
CA TRP A 224 16.39 12.98 -9.48
C TRP A 224 16.57 11.79 -8.54
N GLU A 225 15.45 11.31 -8.02
CA GLU A 225 15.35 10.08 -7.22
C GLU A 225 14.57 9.05 -8.04
N ARG A 226 15.08 7.81 -8.11
CA ARG A 226 14.41 6.73 -8.84
C ARG A 226 13.30 6.15 -7.97
N VAL A 227 12.06 6.35 -8.40
CA VAL A 227 10.85 5.79 -7.77
C VAL A 227 10.79 4.29 -7.99
N GLY A 228 11.17 3.80 -9.17
CA GLY A 228 10.97 2.39 -9.47
C GLY A 228 11.44 1.97 -10.84
N SER A 229 11.47 0.66 -11.02
CA SER A 229 11.81 0.00 -12.28
C SER A 229 11.08 -1.32 -12.41
N THR A 230 10.48 -1.56 -13.56
CA THR A 230 9.75 -2.79 -13.83
C THR A 230 9.67 -3.10 -15.31
N SER A 231 9.59 -4.38 -15.65
CA SER A 231 9.34 -4.83 -17.02
C SER A 231 7.84 -5.10 -17.20
N VAL A 232 7.24 -4.50 -18.22
CA VAL A 232 5.82 -4.69 -18.55
C VAL A 232 5.64 -5.10 -20.00
N THR A 233 4.59 -5.87 -20.27
CA THR A 233 4.13 -6.11 -21.64
C THR A 233 2.97 -5.18 -21.94
N SER A 234 3.10 -4.37 -23.00
CA SER A 234 2.06 -3.42 -23.41
C SER A 234 0.74 -4.14 -23.70
N LEU A 235 -0.39 -3.55 -23.26
CA LEU A 235 -1.74 -4.03 -23.55
C LEU A 235 -2.21 -3.61 -24.95
N GLY A 236 -1.35 -2.93 -25.71
CA GLY A 236 -1.62 -2.50 -27.07
C GLY A 236 -2.04 -1.03 -27.17
N ASN A 237 -2.06 -0.54 -28.41
CA ASN A 237 -2.30 0.86 -28.70
C ASN A 237 -3.70 1.31 -28.23
N GLY A 238 -3.80 2.48 -27.60
CA GLY A 238 -5.05 3.01 -27.04
C GLY A 238 -5.43 2.47 -25.66
N VAL A 239 -4.70 1.50 -25.12
CA VAL A 239 -4.92 0.92 -23.78
C VAL A 239 -3.73 1.30 -22.89
N VAL A 240 -4.00 1.75 -21.67
CA VAL A 240 -2.93 2.00 -20.69
C VAL A 240 -2.47 0.68 -20.06
N THR A 241 -1.17 0.51 -19.95
CA THR A 241 -0.52 -0.59 -19.25
C THR A 241 -0.18 -0.17 -17.84
N SER A 242 -0.48 -1.04 -16.88
CA SER A 242 -0.21 -0.71 -15.49
C SER A 242 1.28 -0.77 -15.16
N ILE A 243 1.81 0.35 -14.65
CA ILE A 243 3.17 0.43 -14.13
C ILE A 243 3.06 0.50 -12.62
N PRO A 244 3.29 -0.62 -11.89
CA PRO A 244 3.24 -0.61 -10.43
C PRO A 244 4.35 0.30 -9.90
N LEU A 245 3.95 1.43 -9.32
CA LEU A 245 4.87 2.38 -8.72
C LEU A 245 5.32 1.80 -7.39
N ILE A 246 6.59 1.40 -7.33
CA ILE A 246 7.23 0.91 -6.13
C ILE A 246 7.91 2.07 -5.38
N ASP A 247 7.12 3.07 -4.98
CA ASP A 247 7.33 3.94 -3.80
C ASP A 247 6.21 5.00 -3.71
N GLN A 248 5.97 5.54 -2.51
CA GLN A 248 4.94 6.55 -2.25
C GLN A 248 5.53 7.97 -2.26
N ILE A 249 4.94 8.89 -3.02
CA ILE A 249 5.38 10.30 -3.07
C ILE A 249 4.29 11.20 -2.50
N PHE A 250 4.51 11.74 -1.31
CA PHE A 250 3.64 12.76 -0.72
C PHE A 250 3.91 14.13 -1.34
N MET A 251 2.86 14.84 -1.76
CA MET A 251 2.92 16.22 -2.23
C MET A 251 2.04 17.10 -1.34
N SER A 252 2.58 18.22 -0.85
CA SER A 252 1.81 19.23 -0.12
C SER A 252 1.08 20.17 -1.08
N ALA A 253 -0.04 20.76 -0.67
CA ALA A 253 -0.74 21.77 -1.46
C ALA A 253 0.20 22.93 -1.87
N GLY A 254 0.20 23.26 -3.16
CA GLY A 254 1.09 24.25 -3.78
C GLY A 254 2.45 23.70 -4.23
N GLU A 255 2.78 22.45 -3.89
CA GLU A 255 4.06 21.85 -4.27
C GLU A 255 4.09 21.45 -5.76
N THR A 256 5.26 21.63 -6.38
CA THR A 256 5.55 21.11 -7.71
C THR A 256 6.61 20.02 -7.64
N ILE A 257 6.39 18.91 -8.32
CA ILE A 257 7.42 17.88 -8.55
C ILE A 257 7.57 17.60 -10.04
N GLY A 258 8.80 17.34 -10.47
CA GLY A 258 9.10 16.81 -11.79
C GLY A 258 9.02 15.29 -11.77
N ILE A 259 8.36 14.71 -12.77
CA ILE A 259 8.33 13.27 -13.02
C ILE A 259 9.06 13.00 -14.33
N TYR A 260 9.86 11.95 -14.34
CA TYR A 260 10.48 11.42 -15.54
C TYR A 260 10.14 9.95 -15.69
N VAL A 261 9.50 9.60 -16.82
CA VAL A 261 9.27 8.23 -17.23
C VAL A 261 10.20 7.91 -18.38
N ASP A 262 10.90 6.78 -18.30
CA ASP A 262 11.79 6.29 -19.34
C ASP A 262 11.47 4.84 -19.71
N THR A 263 11.63 4.51 -21.00
CA THR A 263 11.45 3.16 -21.56
C THR A 263 12.73 2.59 -22.18
N GLY A 264 13.89 3.21 -21.89
CA GLY A 264 15.18 2.84 -22.46
C GLY A 264 15.37 3.27 -23.92
N VAL A 265 16.47 2.83 -24.54
CA VAL A 265 16.97 3.38 -25.82
C VAL A 265 16.73 2.50 -27.06
N MET A 266 16.19 1.29 -26.89
CA MET A 266 16.11 0.30 -27.98
C MET A 266 14.93 0.57 -28.95
N SER A 267 13.85 1.19 -28.47
CA SER A 267 12.71 1.66 -29.28
C SER A 267 11.82 2.60 -28.45
N PRO A 268 11.24 3.66 -29.04
CA PRO A 268 10.28 4.52 -28.35
C PRO A 268 9.13 3.73 -27.73
N GLY A 269 9.14 3.59 -26.41
CA GLY A 269 8.14 2.84 -25.65
C GLY A 269 6.93 3.71 -25.30
N LEU A 270 7.10 5.01 -25.09
CA LEU A 270 6.03 5.91 -24.65
C LEU A 270 5.24 6.48 -25.81
N ARG A 271 3.92 6.50 -25.67
CA ARG A 271 3.03 7.31 -26.53
C ARG A 271 2.88 8.70 -25.94
N THR A 272 3.01 9.70 -26.80
CA THR A 272 2.90 11.11 -26.43
C THR A 272 1.93 11.84 -27.31
N ASP A 273 1.39 12.94 -26.79
CA ASP A 273 0.65 13.94 -27.57
C ASP A 273 1.48 15.19 -27.76
N GLY A 274 1.26 15.88 -28.88
CA GLY A 274 1.77 17.24 -29.05
C GLY A 274 1.20 18.13 -27.95
N GLY A 275 2.08 18.84 -27.25
CA GLY A 275 1.71 19.79 -26.21
C GLY A 275 1.75 21.23 -26.70
N GLY A 276 1.18 22.13 -25.89
CA GLY A 276 1.46 23.57 -25.97
C GLY A 276 2.91 23.85 -25.56
N ASN A 277 3.14 24.95 -24.84
CA ASN A 277 4.45 25.24 -24.29
C ASN A 277 4.69 24.39 -23.03
N VAL A 278 5.97 24.08 -22.76
CA VAL A 278 6.36 23.46 -21.48
C VAL A 278 5.86 24.33 -20.32
N GLY A 279 5.17 23.71 -19.35
CA GLY A 279 4.57 24.38 -18.20
C GLY A 279 3.09 24.79 -18.37
N ASP A 280 2.53 24.74 -19.59
CA ASP A 280 1.09 24.92 -19.79
C ASP A 280 0.31 23.81 -19.07
N THR A 281 -0.96 24.04 -18.68
CA THR A 281 -1.79 22.96 -18.12
C THR A 281 -2.14 21.94 -19.19
N ALA A 282 -1.70 20.68 -19.01
CA ALA A 282 -2.08 19.57 -19.89
C ALA A 282 -3.42 18.95 -19.47
N VAL A 283 -3.59 18.69 -18.17
CA VAL A 283 -4.83 18.20 -17.56
C VAL A 283 -4.86 18.57 -16.08
N SER A 284 -6.05 18.78 -15.51
CA SER A 284 -6.22 19.10 -14.09
C SER A 284 -7.47 18.43 -13.51
N THR A 285 -7.39 18.00 -12.25
CA THR A 285 -8.56 17.86 -11.37
C THR A 285 -8.60 19.01 -10.36
N ALA A 286 -9.47 18.94 -9.35
CA ALA A 286 -9.47 19.90 -8.24
C ALA A 286 -8.21 19.79 -7.37
N GLU A 287 -7.56 18.63 -7.34
CA GLU A 287 -6.49 18.30 -6.38
C GLU A 287 -5.11 18.21 -7.02
N LEU A 288 -5.01 17.88 -8.32
CA LEU A 288 -3.73 17.70 -8.99
C LEU A 288 -3.78 18.21 -10.43
N THR A 289 -2.73 18.93 -10.82
CA THR A 289 -2.52 19.42 -12.18
C THR A 289 -1.30 18.73 -12.79
N MET A 290 -1.41 18.24 -14.01
CA MET A 290 -0.28 17.83 -14.84
C MET A 290 -0.02 18.93 -15.86
N GLN A 291 1.22 19.40 -15.91
CA GLN A 291 1.66 20.38 -16.88
C GLN A 291 2.30 19.73 -18.11
N VAL A 292 2.29 20.45 -19.22
CA VAL A 292 2.91 20.04 -20.47
C VAL A 292 4.39 19.86 -20.24
N GLY A 293 4.83 18.64 -20.55
CA GLY A 293 6.19 18.20 -20.41
C GLY A 293 6.99 18.32 -21.70
N ARG A 294 8.03 17.50 -21.77
CA ARG A 294 8.92 17.38 -22.92
C ARG A 294 9.30 15.93 -23.15
N ALA A 295 9.36 15.53 -24.42
CA ALA A 295 9.94 14.26 -24.80
C ALA A 295 11.45 14.23 -24.51
N ASN A 296 12.01 13.06 -24.20
CA ASN A 296 13.44 12.85 -24.02
C ASN A 296 13.88 11.60 -24.82
N GLY A 297 15.14 11.61 -25.27
CA GLY A 297 15.74 10.57 -26.11
C GLY A 297 16.04 9.24 -25.40
N GLY A 298 15.64 9.07 -24.15
CA GLY A 298 16.03 7.96 -23.27
C GLY A 298 16.69 8.52 -22.02
N LEU A 299 17.08 7.65 -21.08
CA LEU A 299 17.60 8.00 -19.75
C LEU A 299 18.51 9.25 -19.75
N PHE A 300 17.93 10.39 -19.37
CA PHE A 300 18.60 11.71 -19.30
C PHE A 300 19.35 12.11 -20.58
N GLY A 301 18.78 11.75 -21.74
CA GLY A 301 19.33 12.00 -23.07
C GLY A 301 19.04 13.41 -23.60
N THR A 302 18.95 13.53 -24.92
CA THR A 302 18.67 14.83 -25.57
C THR A 302 17.21 15.24 -25.38
N ALA A 303 17.01 16.41 -24.78
CA ALA A 303 15.70 17.04 -24.63
C ALA A 303 15.02 17.27 -26.00
N GLY A 304 13.80 16.76 -26.15
CA GLY A 304 13.01 16.80 -27.38
C GLY A 304 12.00 17.95 -27.44
N ALA A 305 10.98 17.80 -28.26
CA ALA A 305 9.87 18.75 -28.37
C ALA A 305 8.94 18.68 -27.13
N PRO A 306 8.15 19.74 -26.85
CA PRO A 306 7.07 19.68 -25.88
C PRO A 306 6.15 18.48 -26.14
N ALA A 307 5.83 17.74 -25.09
CA ALA A 307 5.08 16.50 -25.19
C ALA A 307 4.29 16.22 -23.92
N ASN A 308 3.09 15.69 -24.09
CA ASN A 308 2.27 15.17 -23.00
C ASN A 308 2.38 13.65 -22.97
N VAL A 309 2.74 13.09 -21.82
CA VAL A 309 2.64 11.64 -21.62
C VAL A 309 1.16 11.24 -21.68
N ARG A 310 0.86 10.13 -22.36
CA ARG A 310 -0.47 9.54 -22.31
C ARG A 310 -0.55 8.54 -21.17
N GLY A 311 -1.36 8.84 -20.16
CA GLY A 311 -1.45 7.97 -19.00
C GLY A 311 -2.56 8.34 -18.02
N VAL A 312 -2.66 7.53 -16.98
CA VAL A 312 -3.54 7.72 -15.85
C VAL A 312 -2.72 7.60 -14.58
N LEU A 313 -2.70 8.67 -13.80
CA LEU A 313 -2.10 8.67 -12.48
C LEU A 313 -3.20 8.50 -11.43
N ALA A 314 -3.08 7.50 -10.56
CA ALA A 314 -3.96 7.31 -9.41
C ALA A 314 -3.33 7.94 -8.16
N TYR A 315 -4.13 8.64 -7.36
CA TYR A 315 -3.71 9.26 -6.12
C TYR A 315 -4.88 9.41 -5.15
N PRO A 316 -4.78 8.95 -3.90
CA PRO A 316 -5.68 9.43 -2.85
C PRO A 316 -5.42 10.91 -2.55
N VAL A 317 -6.50 11.61 -2.25
CA VAL A 317 -6.44 12.93 -1.59
C VAL A 317 -6.14 12.68 -0.13
N CYS A 318 -5.08 13.31 0.39
CA CYS A 318 -4.80 13.27 1.81
C CYS A 318 -5.77 14.21 2.52
N THR A 319 -6.91 13.68 2.97
CA THR A 319 -7.67 14.38 3.98
C THR A 319 -6.87 14.28 5.27
N VAL A 320 -6.59 15.43 5.90
CA VAL A 320 -6.10 15.45 7.27
C VAL A 320 -7.12 14.64 8.09
N GLN A 321 -6.76 13.42 8.48
CA GLN A 321 -7.64 12.65 9.35
C GLN A 321 -7.68 13.38 10.70
N PRO A 322 -8.88 13.65 11.25
CA PRO A 322 -9.01 14.29 12.55
C PRO A 322 -8.47 13.42 13.70
#